data_AF-H2LVU7-F1
#
_entry.id   AF-H2LVU7-F1
#
_cell.length_a   1.000
_cell.length_b   1.000
_cell.length_c   1.000
_cell.angle_alpha   90.00
_cell.angle_beta   90.00
_cell.angle_gamma   90.00
#
_symmetry.space_group_name_H-M   'P 1'
#
loop_
_entity.id
_entity.type
_entity.pdbx_description
1 polymer ?
#
loop_
_entity_poly.entity_id
_entity_poly.type
_entity_poly.pdbx_seq_one_letter_code
_entity_poly.pdbx_strand_id
1 'polypeptide(L)'
;HACVRDEAVHGDTRPELRPTSHKICEHTTTTTTSTIKSAYLIQEHEQDFELREQMSGYKRMRRQHQKQLIALENRLKAEMDEHRLRLQKELETQANNTYIELEKLAKRHVAQTDKEMKTVAAEERRIQQQIVAQQKKELTSFLENQKKEYRLCKDKIKEEMNEDPCSAKEEKQERLSRHKETMQRSQAEEEAHLLAQQRLVYDRSCRALKRRSVIRRHEFEQEQLREELNKKRMQKEMEHALMIRQDESTQDLECRQLQMLQKLRVDLMRMQHQTELENQEEYNNRRKRELHRKHTLEKRQQPRNLKALEMQIKKQFQDTCKVQNKQYKALRNHQLEVSPRGDHKIILKSLKDEQTRKLAFLAEQYEQNINEMMASQAV
;
A
#
# COMPACT_ATOMS: atom_id res chain seq x y z
N HIS A 1 -18.15 -34.41 1.69
CA HIS A 1 -19.26 -33.51 1.30
C HIS A 1 -18.99 -33.05 -0.13
N ALA A 2 -19.35 -33.82 -1.16
CA ALA A 2 -20.70 -34.12 -1.67
C ALA A 2 -21.36 -32.95 -2.40
N CYS A 3 -21.32 -33.03 -3.75
CA CYS A 3 -22.37 -32.69 -4.74
C CYS A 3 -22.88 -31.23 -4.82
N VAL A 4 -23.13 -30.64 -5.99
CA VAL A 4 -24.18 -31.07 -6.96
C VAL A 4 -23.84 -30.63 -8.40
N ARG A 5 -24.12 -31.55 -9.33
CA ARG A 5 -24.25 -31.47 -10.79
C ARG A 5 -25.44 -30.60 -11.21
N ASP A 6 -25.41 -30.02 -12.41
CA ASP A 6 -26.52 -30.23 -13.35
C ASP A 6 -26.06 -30.08 -14.81
N GLU A 7 -26.34 -31.13 -15.59
CA GLU A 7 -26.33 -31.20 -17.05
C GLU A 7 -27.77 -31.37 -17.53
N ALA A 8 -28.12 -30.80 -18.69
CA ALA A 8 -29.06 -31.30 -19.72
C ALA A 8 -29.43 -30.10 -20.62
N VAL A 9 -28.93 -29.89 -21.84
CA VAL A 9 -28.86 -30.63 -23.12
C VAL A 9 -30.01 -30.35 -24.11
N HIS A 10 -29.60 -30.29 -25.39
CA HIS A 10 -30.30 -30.56 -26.67
C HIS A 10 -31.01 -29.43 -27.43
N GLY A 11 -30.67 -29.34 -28.74
CA GLY A 11 -31.44 -28.65 -29.76
C GLY A 11 -30.67 -28.36 -31.04
N ASP A 12 -30.47 -29.39 -31.87
CA ASP A 12 -29.91 -29.39 -33.24
C ASP A 12 -30.54 -28.36 -34.21
N THR A 13 -29.78 -27.95 -35.25
CA THR A 13 -30.04 -28.18 -36.70
C THR A 13 -29.49 -27.05 -37.61
N ARG A 14 -28.57 -27.45 -38.50
CA ARG A 14 -28.01 -26.86 -39.76
C ARG A 14 -29.12 -26.42 -40.77
N PRO A 15 -28.93 -25.75 -41.96
CA PRO A 15 -27.73 -25.36 -42.74
C PRO A 15 -27.63 -23.89 -43.24
N GLU A 16 -26.41 -23.58 -43.65
CA GLU A 16 -26.01 -22.55 -44.62
C GLU A 16 -26.69 -22.75 -45.99
N LEU A 17 -27.38 -21.74 -46.50
CA LEU A 17 -27.91 -21.68 -47.87
C LEU A 17 -27.49 -20.35 -48.52
N ARG A 18 -26.65 -20.44 -49.56
CA ARG A 18 -26.47 -19.39 -50.58
C ARG A 18 -27.80 -19.09 -51.28
N PRO A 19 -28.06 -17.84 -51.66
CA PRO A 19 -28.90 -17.55 -52.81
C PRO A 19 -28.04 -17.16 -54.03
N THR A 20 -28.40 -17.86 -55.10
CA THR A 20 -27.96 -17.77 -56.48
C THR A 20 -28.30 -16.43 -57.11
N SER A 21 -27.45 -16.03 -58.05
CA SER A 21 -27.62 -14.91 -58.97
C SER A 21 -28.94 -15.03 -59.76
N HIS A 22 -29.81 -14.03 -59.62
CA HIS A 22 -30.85 -13.73 -60.61
C HIS A 22 -30.68 -12.30 -61.10
N LYS A 23 -30.27 -12.21 -62.37
CA LYS A 23 -30.28 -10.99 -63.17
C LYS A 23 -31.73 -10.56 -63.37
N ILE A 24 -32.06 -9.35 -62.93
CA ILE A 24 -33.14 -8.56 -63.53
C ILE A 24 -32.46 -7.34 -64.14
N CYS A 25 -32.39 -7.35 -65.46
CA CYS A 25 -32.02 -6.22 -66.28
C CYS A 25 -33.30 -5.46 -66.59
N GLU A 26 -33.47 -4.28 -66.00
CA GLU A 26 -34.34 -3.24 -66.54
C GLU A 26 -33.51 -1.97 -66.69
N HIS A 27 -33.03 -1.76 -67.91
CA HIS A 27 -32.67 -0.44 -68.39
C HIS A 27 -33.96 0.28 -68.76
N THR A 28 -34.21 1.47 -68.21
CA THR A 28 -34.39 2.71 -69.02
C THR A 28 -34.67 3.93 -68.13
N THR A 29 -33.84 4.95 -68.37
CA THR A 29 -34.16 6.38 -68.25
C THR A 29 -34.65 6.94 -66.91
N THR A 30 -33.74 7.38 -66.03
CA THR A 30 -33.77 8.75 -65.49
C THR A 30 -32.42 9.16 -64.89
N THR A 31 -31.53 9.72 -65.72
CA THR A 31 -30.31 10.39 -65.28
C THR A 31 -30.68 11.77 -64.73
N THR A 32 -30.95 11.86 -63.42
CA THR A 32 -30.90 13.09 -62.58
C THR A 32 -31.34 12.86 -61.13
N THR A 33 -31.86 11.68 -60.76
CA THR A 33 -32.33 11.38 -59.40
C THR A 33 -31.40 10.46 -58.59
N SER A 34 -30.42 9.79 -59.21
CA SER A 34 -29.46 8.92 -58.51
C SER A 34 -28.36 9.69 -57.78
N THR A 35 -27.88 10.81 -58.33
CA THR A 35 -26.76 11.60 -57.78
C THR A 35 -27.11 12.38 -56.50
N ILE A 36 -28.38 12.74 -56.33
CA ILE A 36 -28.84 13.50 -55.15
C ILE A 36 -29.12 12.55 -53.98
N LYS A 37 -29.65 11.35 -54.25
CA LYS A 37 -29.83 10.30 -53.23
C LYS A 37 -28.48 9.75 -52.75
N SER A 38 -27.49 9.61 -53.63
CA SER A 38 -26.14 9.17 -53.25
C SER A 38 -25.42 10.18 -52.36
N ALA A 39 -25.50 11.48 -52.63
CA ALA A 39 -24.83 12.49 -51.81
C ALA A 39 -25.41 12.60 -50.38
N TYR A 40 -26.72 12.45 -50.22
CA TYR A 40 -27.37 12.41 -48.89
C TYR A 40 -26.99 11.16 -48.10
N LEU A 41 -27.01 9.98 -48.75
CA LEU A 41 -26.62 8.72 -48.12
C LEU A 41 -25.12 8.69 -47.76
N ILE A 42 -24.25 9.23 -48.62
CA ILE A 42 -22.81 9.36 -48.34
C ILE A 42 -22.59 10.25 -47.11
N GLN A 43 -23.29 11.39 -47.03
CA GLN A 43 -23.15 12.30 -45.90
C GLN A 43 -23.65 11.67 -44.59
N GLU A 44 -24.76 10.93 -44.61
CA GLU A 44 -25.23 10.22 -43.42
C GLU A 44 -24.26 9.10 -43.01
N HIS A 45 -23.77 8.30 -43.96
CA HIS A 45 -22.77 7.25 -43.68
C HIS A 45 -21.43 7.81 -43.16
N GLU A 46 -20.99 8.98 -43.63
CA GLU A 46 -19.80 9.68 -43.12
C GLU A 46 -19.99 10.14 -41.67
N GLN A 47 -21.14 10.71 -41.32
CA GLN A 47 -21.43 11.13 -39.95
C GLN A 47 -21.50 9.96 -38.97
N ASP A 48 -22.08 8.87 -39.45
CA ASP A 48 -22.21 7.60 -38.74
C ASP A 48 -20.86 6.91 -38.54
N PHE A 49 -19.95 7.08 -39.52
CA PHE A 49 -18.56 6.64 -39.45
C PHE A 49 -17.76 7.46 -38.43
N GLU A 50 -17.83 8.79 -38.48
CA GLU A 50 -17.12 9.68 -37.54
C GLU A 50 -17.54 9.39 -36.08
N LEU A 51 -18.83 9.16 -35.83
CA LEU A 51 -19.32 8.80 -34.49
C LEU A 51 -18.78 7.43 -34.04
N ARG A 52 -18.76 6.43 -34.94
CA ARG A 52 -18.21 5.11 -34.65
C ARG A 52 -16.70 5.18 -34.36
N GLU A 53 -15.98 6.03 -35.08
CA GLU A 53 -14.55 6.25 -34.87
C GLU A 53 -14.26 6.92 -33.52
N GLN A 54 -14.97 8.00 -33.16
CA GLN A 54 -14.89 8.64 -31.85
C GLN A 54 -15.14 7.64 -30.70
N MET A 55 -16.21 6.85 -30.81
CA MET A 55 -16.55 5.85 -29.79
C MET A 55 -15.49 4.74 -29.68
N SER A 56 -14.89 4.34 -30.81
CA SER A 56 -13.76 3.39 -30.83
C SER A 56 -12.51 3.97 -30.18
N GLY A 57 -12.20 5.24 -30.47
CA GLY A 57 -11.10 5.99 -29.87
C GLY A 57 -11.24 6.11 -28.35
N TYR A 58 -12.43 6.52 -27.87
CA TYR A 58 -12.72 6.61 -26.45
C TYR A 58 -12.58 5.25 -25.73
N LYS A 59 -13.10 4.16 -26.33
CA LYS A 59 -12.92 2.80 -25.79
C LYS A 59 -11.43 2.41 -25.69
N ARG A 60 -10.61 2.77 -26.67
CA ARG A 60 -9.16 2.52 -26.65
C ARG A 60 -8.48 3.31 -25.54
N MET A 61 -8.81 4.59 -25.41
CA MET A 61 -8.30 5.44 -24.32
C MET A 61 -8.67 4.87 -22.94
N ARG A 62 -9.93 4.45 -22.73
CA ARG A 62 -10.36 3.83 -21.46
C ARG A 62 -9.58 2.55 -21.13
N ARG A 63 -9.32 1.69 -22.12
CA ARG A 63 -8.47 0.50 -21.94
C ARG A 63 -7.03 0.88 -21.61
N GLN A 64 -6.49 1.94 -22.22
CA GLN A 64 -5.16 2.45 -21.91
C GLN A 64 -5.08 3.00 -20.49
N HIS A 65 -6.08 3.76 -20.03
CA HIS A 65 -6.18 4.25 -18.66
C HIS A 65 -6.19 3.09 -17.65
N GLN A 66 -6.98 2.06 -17.92
CA GLN A 66 -7.02 0.84 -17.09
C GLN A 66 -5.65 0.14 -17.07
N LYS A 67 -4.98 0.03 -18.22
CA LYS A 67 -3.64 -0.55 -18.32
C LYS A 67 -2.61 0.25 -17.51
N GLN A 68 -2.68 1.58 -17.53
CA GLN A 68 -1.78 2.44 -16.75
C GLN A 68 -2.00 2.27 -15.24
N LEU A 69 -3.26 2.17 -14.78
CA LEU A 69 -3.57 1.91 -13.38
C LEU A 69 -3.00 0.56 -12.92
N ILE A 70 -3.27 -0.52 -13.67
CA ILE A 70 -2.75 -1.86 -13.34
C ILE A 70 -1.22 -1.87 -13.34
N ALA A 71 -0.59 -1.20 -14.31
CA ALA A 71 0.87 -1.12 -14.37
C ALA A 71 1.46 -0.40 -13.15
N LEU A 72 0.84 0.71 -12.72
CA LEU A 72 1.26 1.41 -11.51
C LEU A 72 1.03 0.56 -10.26
N GLU A 73 -0.16 -0.04 -10.09
CA GLU A 73 -0.48 -0.92 -8.96
C GLU A 73 0.52 -2.08 -8.82
N ASN A 74 0.89 -2.73 -9.94
CA ASN A 74 1.90 -3.79 -9.94
C ASN A 74 3.30 -3.28 -9.56
N ARG A 75 3.68 -2.08 -10.02
CA ARG A 75 4.95 -1.46 -9.66
C ARG A 75 5.01 -1.14 -8.16
N LEU A 76 3.95 -0.55 -7.61
CA LEU A 76 3.85 -0.22 -6.19
C LEU A 76 3.88 -1.50 -5.33
N LYS A 77 3.21 -2.57 -5.78
CA LYS A 77 3.26 -3.88 -5.13
C LYS A 77 4.70 -4.44 -5.09
N ALA A 78 5.42 -4.41 -6.20
CA ALA A 78 6.80 -4.86 -6.25
C ALA A 78 7.72 -4.03 -5.34
N GLU A 79 7.53 -2.72 -5.28
CA GLU A 79 8.27 -1.83 -4.37
C GLU A 79 7.97 -2.14 -2.89
N MET A 80 6.72 -2.45 -2.54
CA MET A 80 6.36 -2.90 -1.18
C MET A 80 7.02 -4.23 -0.82
N ASP A 81 7.06 -5.19 -1.75
CA ASP A 81 7.68 -6.49 -1.52
C ASP A 81 9.21 -6.36 -1.37
N GLU A 82 9.85 -5.50 -2.17
CA GLU A 82 11.27 -5.17 -2.01
C GLU A 82 11.54 -4.49 -0.66
N HIS A 83 10.68 -3.55 -0.25
CA HIS A 83 10.80 -2.90 1.06
C HIS A 83 10.70 -3.90 2.21
N ARG A 84 9.71 -4.79 2.19
CA ARG A 84 9.57 -5.88 3.17
C ARG A 84 10.82 -6.76 3.24
N LEU A 85 11.38 -7.13 2.10
CA LEU A 85 12.60 -7.94 2.04
C LEU A 85 13.80 -7.18 2.64
N ARG A 86 13.93 -5.88 2.37
CA ARG A 86 14.96 -5.02 2.98
C ARG A 86 14.81 -4.98 4.51
N LEU A 87 13.60 -4.78 5.03
CA LEU A 87 13.34 -4.76 6.48
C LEU A 87 13.65 -6.11 7.14
N GLN A 88 13.26 -7.23 6.51
CA GLN A 88 13.59 -8.57 6.99
C GLN A 88 15.10 -8.78 7.09
N LYS A 89 15.84 -8.39 6.04
CA LYS A 89 17.31 -8.52 6.02
C LYS A 89 17.97 -7.68 7.11
N GLU A 90 17.44 -6.50 7.40
CA GLU A 90 17.93 -5.64 8.49
C GLU A 90 17.70 -6.30 9.86
N LEU A 91 16.52 -6.90 10.09
CA LEU A 91 16.22 -7.67 11.30
C LEU A 91 17.16 -8.87 11.48
N GLU A 92 17.38 -9.65 10.42
CA GLU A 92 18.29 -10.79 10.44
C GLU A 92 19.74 -10.35 10.72
N THR A 93 20.18 -9.26 10.09
CA THR A 93 21.51 -8.69 10.33
C THR A 93 21.66 -8.25 11.78
N GLN A 94 20.64 -7.57 12.31
CA GLN A 94 20.62 -7.12 13.70
C GLN A 94 20.65 -8.30 14.68
N ALA A 95 19.85 -9.34 14.44
CA ALA A 95 19.84 -10.55 15.27
C ALA A 95 21.18 -11.30 15.24
N ASN A 96 21.83 -11.38 14.07
CA ASN A 96 23.17 -11.98 13.96
C ASN A 96 24.22 -11.16 14.74
N ASN A 97 24.15 -9.82 14.65
CA ASN A 97 25.04 -8.94 15.40
C ASN A 97 24.84 -9.10 16.91
N THR A 98 23.60 -9.12 17.41
CA THR A 98 23.33 -9.30 18.84
C THR A 98 23.82 -10.66 19.33
N TYR A 99 23.63 -11.72 18.55
CA TYR A 99 24.15 -13.06 18.86
C TYR A 99 25.68 -13.05 19.00
N ILE A 100 26.41 -12.49 18.02
CA ILE A 100 27.87 -12.40 18.05
C ILE A 100 28.36 -11.59 19.25
N GLU A 101 27.70 -10.49 19.57
CA GLU A 101 28.06 -9.65 20.73
C GLU A 101 27.86 -10.37 22.07
N LEU A 102 26.76 -11.12 22.22
CA LEU A 102 26.50 -11.91 23.43
C LEU A 102 27.50 -13.05 23.57
N GLU A 103 27.85 -13.72 22.46
CA GLU A 103 28.86 -14.78 22.47
C GLU A 103 30.24 -14.23 22.86
N LYS A 104 30.61 -13.05 22.34
CA LYS A 104 31.85 -12.35 22.71
C LYS A 104 31.87 -11.98 24.20
N LEU A 105 30.76 -11.47 24.73
CA LEU A 105 30.65 -11.12 26.14
C LEU A 105 30.79 -12.36 27.03
N ALA A 106 30.09 -13.46 26.69
CA ALA A 106 30.18 -14.72 27.42
C ALA A 106 31.62 -15.29 27.43
N LYS A 107 32.30 -15.28 26.27
CA LYS A 107 33.72 -15.71 26.18
C LYS A 107 34.64 -14.84 27.04
N ARG A 108 34.41 -13.52 27.06
CA ARG A 108 35.15 -12.59 27.92
C ARG A 108 34.92 -12.90 29.40
N HIS A 109 33.68 -13.17 29.80
CA HIS A 109 33.34 -13.55 31.18
C HIS A 109 34.07 -14.81 31.62
N VAL A 110 34.04 -15.87 30.81
CA VAL A 110 34.78 -17.12 31.10
C VAL A 110 36.28 -16.86 31.26
N ALA A 111 36.90 -16.14 30.32
CA ALA A 111 38.33 -15.83 30.38
C ALA A 111 38.72 -15.00 31.62
N GLN A 112 37.85 -14.08 32.04
CA GLN A 112 38.09 -13.27 33.23
C GLN A 112 37.92 -14.08 34.51
N THR A 113 36.91 -14.95 34.58
CA THR A 113 36.72 -15.90 35.69
C THR A 113 37.92 -16.84 35.84
N ASP A 114 38.45 -17.37 34.74
CA ASP A 114 39.65 -18.21 34.75
C ASP A 114 40.89 -17.45 35.24
N LYS A 115 41.03 -16.18 34.84
CA LYS A 115 42.11 -15.31 35.30
C LYS A 115 42.00 -15.07 36.79
N GLU A 116 40.83 -14.71 37.30
CA GLU A 116 40.58 -14.50 38.73
C GLU A 116 40.88 -15.77 39.54
N MET A 117 40.42 -16.94 39.08
CA MET A 117 40.71 -18.22 39.73
C MET A 117 42.21 -18.50 39.85
N LYS A 118 42.99 -18.20 38.80
CA LYS A 118 44.46 -18.32 38.82
C LYS A 118 45.10 -17.32 39.78
N THR A 119 44.61 -16.08 39.86
CA THR A 119 45.15 -15.08 40.79
C THR A 119 44.92 -15.48 42.24
N VAL A 120 43.72 -15.96 42.58
CA VAL A 120 43.37 -16.47 43.91
C VAL A 120 44.27 -17.65 44.30
N ALA A 121 44.46 -18.61 43.39
CA ALA A 121 45.33 -19.76 43.63
C ALA A 121 46.82 -19.37 43.81
N ALA A 122 47.27 -18.31 43.13
CA ALA A 122 48.62 -17.77 43.32
C ALA A 122 48.77 -17.04 44.68
N GLU A 123 47.77 -16.24 45.06
CA GLU A 123 47.73 -15.56 46.35
C GLU A 123 47.70 -16.57 47.51
N GLU A 124 46.93 -17.65 47.38
CA GLU A 124 46.87 -18.73 48.36
C GLU A 124 48.23 -19.40 48.57
N ARG A 125 48.91 -19.77 47.49
CA ARG A 125 50.26 -20.35 47.57
C ARG A 125 51.25 -19.39 48.22
N ARG A 126 51.19 -18.10 47.90
CA ARG A 126 52.06 -17.08 48.50
C ARG A 126 51.83 -16.96 50.01
N ILE A 127 50.57 -16.92 50.46
CA ILE A 127 50.24 -16.83 51.88
C ILE A 127 50.66 -18.10 52.62
N GLN A 128 50.42 -19.28 52.04
CA GLN A 128 50.85 -20.56 52.62
C GLN A 128 52.37 -20.60 52.78
N GLN A 129 53.14 -20.21 51.75
CA GLN A 129 54.60 -20.14 51.83
C GLN A 129 55.07 -19.16 52.91
N GLN A 130 54.44 -17.99 53.02
CA GLN A 130 54.78 -17.01 54.04
C GLN A 130 54.53 -17.53 55.47
N ILE A 131 53.42 -18.23 55.69
CA ILE A 131 53.11 -18.84 57.00
C ILE A 131 54.12 -19.92 57.33
N VAL A 132 54.43 -20.83 56.40
CA VAL A 132 55.38 -21.92 56.62
C VAL A 132 56.80 -21.37 56.89
N ALA A 133 57.23 -20.34 56.15
CA ALA A 133 58.51 -19.69 56.37
C ALA A 133 58.59 -19.06 57.77
N GLN A 134 57.52 -18.40 58.21
CA GLN A 134 57.43 -17.82 59.55
C GLN A 134 57.43 -18.90 60.65
N GLN A 135 56.63 -19.96 60.50
CA GLN A 135 56.59 -21.11 61.42
C GLN A 135 57.96 -21.78 61.56
N LYS A 136 58.68 -21.97 60.45
CA LYS A 136 60.03 -22.53 60.44
C LYS A 136 61.00 -21.63 61.21
N LYS A 137 60.95 -20.31 60.98
CA LYS A 137 61.81 -19.33 61.68
C LYS A 137 61.56 -19.35 63.19
N GLU A 138 60.30 -19.34 63.61
CA GLU A 138 59.88 -19.41 65.01
C GLU A 138 60.35 -20.72 65.65
N LEU A 139 60.16 -21.86 64.98
CA LEU A 139 60.59 -23.16 65.48
C LEU A 139 62.11 -23.24 65.63
N THR A 140 62.88 -22.76 64.65
CA THR A 140 64.35 -22.72 64.78
C THR A 140 64.79 -21.84 65.95
N SER A 141 64.21 -20.65 66.10
CA SER A 141 64.53 -19.75 67.22
C SER A 141 64.15 -20.36 68.57
N PHE A 142 63.02 -21.07 68.62
CA PHE A 142 62.55 -21.76 69.82
C PHE A 142 63.51 -22.88 70.24
N LEU A 143 63.90 -23.76 69.31
CA LEU A 143 64.84 -24.85 69.57
C LEU A 143 66.23 -24.34 69.98
N GLU A 144 66.71 -23.25 69.39
CA GLU A 144 67.96 -22.61 69.80
C GLU A 144 67.90 -22.08 71.24
N ASN A 145 66.79 -21.45 71.63
CA ASN A 145 66.57 -20.99 72.99
C ASN A 145 66.45 -22.16 73.97
N GLN A 146 65.70 -23.20 73.63
CA GLN A 146 65.56 -24.42 74.43
C GLN A 146 66.93 -25.08 74.71
N LYS A 147 67.83 -25.11 73.72
CA LYS A 147 69.21 -25.60 73.88
C LYS A 147 70.07 -24.71 74.78
N LYS A 148 69.82 -23.40 74.82
CA LYS A 148 70.52 -22.46 75.72
C LYS A 148 70.02 -22.65 77.15
N GLU A 149 68.70 -22.70 77.35
CA GLU A 149 68.07 -22.94 78.66
C GLU A 149 68.45 -24.31 79.23
N TYR A 150 68.47 -25.36 78.40
CA TYR A 150 68.91 -26.69 78.85
C TYR A 150 70.35 -26.66 79.36
N ARG A 151 71.26 -25.93 78.70
CA ARG A 151 72.65 -25.79 79.14
C ARG A 151 72.71 -25.08 80.49
N LEU A 152 72.05 -23.93 80.62
CA LEU A 152 71.98 -23.15 81.87
C LEU A 152 71.39 -23.95 83.03
N CYS A 153 70.23 -24.59 82.84
CA CYS A 153 69.62 -25.42 83.88
C CYS A 153 70.49 -26.62 84.24
N LYS A 154 71.06 -27.33 83.25
CA LYS A 154 71.94 -28.47 83.53
C LYS A 154 73.18 -28.05 84.33
N ASP A 155 73.74 -26.87 84.07
CA ASP A 155 74.91 -26.37 84.78
C ASP A 155 74.54 -25.91 86.20
N LYS A 156 73.39 -25.25 86.41
CA LYS A 156 72.84 -24.95 87.75
C LYS A 156 72.61 -26.20 88.61
N ILE A 157 72.00 -27.24 88.04
CA ILE A 157 71.74 -28.50 88.76
C ILE A 157 73.06 -29.19 89.16
N LYS A 158 74.11 -29.06 88.34
CA LYS A 158 75.44 -29.57 88.68
C LYS A 158 76.10 -28.76 89.80
N GLU A 159 75.92 -27.44 89.81
CA GLU A 159 76.39 -26.55 90.89
C GLU A 159 75.68 -26.89 92.21
N GLU A 160 74.35 -26.98 92.21
CA GLU A 160 73.56 -27.37 93.39
C GLU A 160 73.96 -28.76 93.93
N MET A 161 74.34 -29.70 93.06
CA MET A 161 74.81 -31.03 93.48
C MET A 161 76.26 -31.08 93.99
N ASN A 162 77.08 -30.07 93.67
CA ASN A 162 78.44 -29.90 94.21
C ASN A 162 78.43 -29.27 95.61
N GLU A 163 77.41 -28.47 95.94
CA GLU A 163 77.23 -27.81 97.24
C GLU A 163 76.78 -28.77 98.37
N ASP A 164 76.42 -30.02 98.04
CA ASP A 164 75.82 -30.99 98.98
C ASP A 164 76.77 -32.19 99.25
N PRO A 165 77.63 -32.18 100.29
CA PRO A 165 78.75 -33.13 100.43
C PRO A 165 78.37 -34.52 100.94
N CYS A 166 77.14 -34.71 101.42
CA CYS A 166 76.74 -35.88 102.24
C CYS A 166 75.91 -36.96 101.52
N SER A 167 75.66 -36.87 100.21
CA SER A 167 74.85 -37.87 99.47
C SER A 167 75.68 -38.87 98.66
N ALA A 168 75.22 -40.14 98.63
CA ALA A 168 75.90 -41.25 97.95
C ALA A 168 75.96 -41.06 96.42
N LYS A 169 77.04 -41.53 95.79
CA LYS A 169 77.29 -41.31 94.35
C LYS A 169 76.17 -41.82 93.43
N GLU A 170 75.53 -42.94 93.76
CA GLU A 170 74.39 -43.48 93.00
C GLU A 170 73.15 -42.59 93.08
N GLU A 171 72.85 -42.02 94.26
CA GLU A 171 71.66 -41.20 94.47
C GLU A 171 71.79 -39.83 93.75
N LYS A 172 72.99 -39.23 93.76
CA LYS A 172 73.29 -38.02 92.96
C LYS A 172 73.12 -38.27 91.47
N GLN A 173 73.55 -39.43 90.97
CA GLN A 173 73.44 -39.81 89.56
C GLN A 173 71.98 -40.04 89.15
N GLU A 174 71.19 -40.71 89.99
CA GLU A 174 69.77 -40.97 89.74
C GLU A 174 68.95 -39.67 89.78
N ARG A 175 69.17 -38.79 90.77
CA ARG A 175 68.53 -37.46 90.82
C ARG A 175 68.82 -36.63 89.57
N LEU A 176 70.09 -36.59 89.14
CA LEU A 176 70.49 -35.89 87.92
C LEU A 176 69.80 -36.48 86.66
N SER A 177 69.62 -37.80 86.62
CA SER A 177 68.91 -38.48 85.54
C SER A 177 67.42 -38.09 85.50
N ARG A 178 66.73 -38.15 86.65
CA ARG A 178 65.31 -37.75 86.77
C ARG A 178 65.09 -36.28 86.40
N HIS A 179 66.02 -35.40 86.78
CA HIS A 179 65.91 -33.98 86.46
C HIS A 179 66.10 -33.70 84.97
N LYS A 180 67.04 -34.41 84.31
CA LYS A 180 67.19 -34.36 82.84
C LYS A 180 65.95 -34.87 82.11
N GLU A 181 65.37 -35.98 82.57
CA GLU A 181 64.15 -36.55 81.98
C GLU A 181 62.95 -35.59 82.12
N THR A 182 62.78 -34.99 83.31
CA THR A 182 61.72 -34.00 83.56
C THR A 182 61.89 -32.76 82.67
N MET A 183 63.12 -32.26 82.55
CA MET A 183 63.45 -31.15 81.64
C MET A 183 63.15 -31.50 80.18
N GLN A 184 63.56 -32.68 79.71
CA GLN A 184 63.26 -33.13 78.34
C GLN A 184 61.77 -33.29 78.09
N ARG A 185 61.02 -33.81 79.06
CA ARG A 185 59.56 -33.93 78.98
C ARG A 185 58.89 -32.55 78.89
N SER A 186 59.26 -31.61 79.76
CA SER A 186 58.77 -30.22 79.71
C SER A 186 59.09 -29.55 78.38
N GLN A 187 60.30 -29.75 77.86
CA GLN A 187 60.75 -29.23 76.57
C GLN A 187 59.94 -29.80 75.40
N ALA A 188 59.65 -31.11 75.43
CA ALA A 188 58.81 -31.75 74.42
C ALA A 188 57.34 -31.26 74.50
N GLU A 189 56.81 -31.02 75.71
CA GLU A 189 55.49 -30.45 75.92
C GLU A 189 55.37 -29.02 75.38
N GLU A 190 56.38 -28.17 75.64
CA GLU A 190 56.42 -26.80 75.10
C GLU A 190 56.57 -26.77 73.57
N GLU A 191 57.40 -27.65 73.00
CA GLU A 191 57.51 -27.80 71.54
C GLU A 191 56.18 -28.24 70.92
N ALA A 192 55.51 -29.24 71.52
CA ALA A 192 54.19 -29.69 71.09
C ALA A 192 53.17 -28.55 71.15
N HIS A 193 53.22 -27.71 72.19
CA HIS A 193 52.36 -26.55 72.33
C HIS A 193 52.63 -25.48 71.26
N LEU A 194 53.89 -25.17 70.96
CA LEU A 194 54.25 -24.26 69.86
C LEU A 194 53.74 -24.79 68.52
N LEU A 195 53.95 -26.07 68.21
CA LEU A 195 53.47 -26.69 66.98
C LEU A 195 51.94 -26.67 66.88
N ALA A 196 51.23 -26.87 67.99
CA ALA A 196 49.77 -26.76 68.05
C ALA A 196 49.29 -25.33 67.77
N GLN A 197 49.96 -24.31 68.34
CA GLN A 197 49.67 -22.90 68.05
C GLN A 197 49.92 -22.56 66.58
N GLN A 198 51.03 -23.03 66.00
CA GLN A 198 51.36 -22.82 64.60
C GLN A 198 50.29 -23.41 63.68
N ARG A 199 49.78 -24.62 63.96
CA ARG A 199 48.65 -25.22 63.22
C ARG A 199 47.39 -24.35 63.31
N LEU A 200 47.04 -23.86 64.50
CA LEU A 200 45.87 -23.00 64.70
C LEU A 200 45.96 -21.70 63.87
N VAL A 201 47.13 -21.08 63.84
CA VAL A 201 47.39 -19.86 63.05
C VAL A 201 47.26 -20.13 61.55
N TYR A 202 47.79 -21.26 61.07
CA TYR A 202 47.62 -21.69 59.68
C TYR A 202 46.15 -21.88 59.33
N ASP A 203 45.40 -22.64 60.12
CA ASP A 203 43.98 -22.93 59.88
C ASP A 203 43.11 -21.66 59.92
N ARG A 204 43.41 -20.73 60.84
CA ARG A 204 42.73 -19.42 60.89
C ARG A 204 43.01 -18.60 59.64
N SER A 205 44.24 -18.60 59.16
CA SER A 205 44.67 -17.84 57.98
C SER A 205 44.05 -18.41 56.69
N CYS A 206 44.04 -19.73 56.53
CA CYS A 206 43.39 -20.42 55.41
C CYS A 206 41.88 -20.13 55.38
N ARG A 207 41.20 -20.18 56.54
CA ARG A 207 39.78 -19.81 56.64
C ARG A 207 39.54 -18.34 56.29
N ALA A 208 40.40 -17.44 56.75
CA ALA A 208 40.28 -16.01 56.43
C ALA A 208 40.46 -15.75 54.92
N LEU A 209 41.44 -16.39 54.28
CA LEU A 209 41.65 -16.28 52.84
C LEU A 209 40.46 -16.84 52.04
N LYS A 210 39.98 -18.03 52.40
CA LYS A 210 38.83 -18.65 51.74
C LYS A 210 37.59 -17.76 51.81
N ARG A 211 37.33 -17.14 52.95
CA ARG A 211 36.23 -16.15 53.09
C ARG A 211 36.42 -14.95 52.16
N ARG A 212 37.59 -14.32 52.16
CA ARG A 212 37.88 -13.17 51.27
C ARG A 212 37.76 -13.53 49.79
N SER A 213 38.22 -14.71 49.41
CA SER A 213 38.13 -15.21 48.03
C SER A 213 36.68 -15.40 47.59
N VAL A 214 35.85 -16.04 48.42
CA VAL A 214 34.42 -16.23 48.11
C VAL A 214 33.68 -14.91 47.98
N ILE A 215 33.96 -13.94 48.86
CA ILE A 215 33.34 -12.60 48.79
C ILE A 215 33.73 -11.89 47.48
N ARG A 216 35.03 -11.83 47.17
CA ARG A 216 35.51 -11.22 45.91
C ARG A 216 34.92 -11.90 44.68
N ARG A 217 34.85 -13.24 44.68
CA ARG A 217 34.22 -13.99 43.58
C ARG A 217 32.75 -13.62 43.42
N HIS A 218 32.02 -13.52 44.53
CA HIS A 218 30.62 -13.12 44.49
C HIS A 218 30.42 -11.69 43.97
N GLU A 219 31.25 -10.73 44.42
CA GLU A 219 31.23 -9.35 43.92
C GLU A 219 31.51 -9.30 42.40
N PHE A 220 32.48 -10.11 41.95
CA PHE A 220 32.84 -10.25 40.54
C PHE A 220 31.70 -10.85 39.70
N GLU A 221 31.08 -11.94 40.17
CA GLU A 221 29.91 -12.56 39.53
C GLU A 221 28.73 -11.57 39.44
N GLN A 222 28.49 -10.77 40.48
CA GLN A 222 27.46 -9.73 40.42
C GLN A 222 27.76 -8.67 39.35
N GLU A 223 29.01 -8.27 39.18
CA GLU A 223 29.39 -7.29 38.16
C GLU A 223 29.17 -7.85 36.75
N GLN A 224 29.54 -9.10 36.50
CA GLN A 224 29.24 -9.79 35.25
C GLN A 224 27.73 -9.85 34.96
N LEU A 225 26.91 -10.16 35.97
CA LEU A 225 25.45 -10.16 35.82
C LEU A 225 24.90 -8.76 35.48
N ARG A 226 25.46 -7.70 36.08
CA ARG A 226 25.09 -6.31 35.73
C ARG A 226 25.48 -5.97 34.29
N GLU A 227 26.68 -6.36 33.85
CA GLU A 227 27.14 -6.15 32.47
C GLU A 227 26.22 -6.87 31.46
N GLU A 228 25.85 -8.14 31.73
CA GLU A 228 24.91 -8.91 30.91
C GLU A 228 23.51 -8.27 30.84
N LEU A 229 22.97 -7.85 31.99
CA LEU A 229 21.67 -7.19 32.05
C LEU A 229 21.69 -5.85 31.30
N ASN A 230 22.74 -5.06 31.45
CA ASN A 230 22.91 -3.81 30.74
C ASN A 230 23.01 -4.05 29.22
N LYS A 231 23.74 -5.07 28.79
CA LYS A 231 23.87 -5.43 27.37
C LYS A 231 22.52 -5.86 26.79
N LYS A 232 21.78 -6.73 27.49
CA LYS A 232 20.43 -7.16 27.08
C LYS A 232 19.43 -6.01 27.03
N ARG A 233 19.49 -5.07 28.00
CA ARG A 233 18.65 -3.87 28.00
C ARG A 233 18.91 -3.01 26.76
N MET A 234 20.19 -2.69 26.49
CA MET A 234 20.57 -1.91 25.31
C MET A 234 20.15 -2.59 24.00
N GLN A 235 20.23 -3.93 23.93
CA GLN A 235 19.72 -4.69 22.78
C GLN A 235 18.21 -4.52 22.61
N LYS A 236 17.42 -4.61 23.68
CA LYS A 236 15.96 -4.39 23.64
C LYS A 236 15.60 -2.97 23.23
N GLU A 237 16.31 -1.96 23.74
CA GLU A 237 16.13 -0.57 23.33
C GLU A 237 16.42 -0.38 21.84
N MET A 238 17.49 -1.01 21.34
CA MET A 238 17.83 -0.97 19.92
C MET A 238 16.81 -1.72 19.04
N GLU A 239 16.29 -2.86 19.49
CA GLU A 239 15.20 -3.59 18.81
C GLU A 239 13.93 -2.74 18.72
N HIS A 240 13.53 -2.07 19.79
CA HIS A 240 12.38 -1.15 19.78
C HIS A 240 12.61 0.04 18.84
N ALA A 241 13.79 0.67 18.91
CA ALA A 241 14.14 1.78 18.03
C ALA A 241 14.23 1.37 16.55
N LEU A 242 14.60 0.12 16.26
CA LEU A 242 14.56 -0.44 14.91
C LEU A 242 13.10 -0.62 14.48
N MET A 243 12.27 -1.27 15.28
CA MET A 243 10.85 -1.50 14.98
C MET A 243 10.09 -0.20 14.65
N ILE A 244 10.30 0.85 15.45
CA ILE A 244 9.68 2.16 15.21
C ILE A 244 10.12 2.72 13.85
N ARG A 245 11.42 2.71 13.56
CA ARG A 245 11.95 3.19 12.26
C ARG A 245 11.44 2.39 11.07
N GLN A 246 11.27 1.07 11.23
CA GLN A 246 10.74 0.20 10.19
C GLN A 246 9.25 0.49 9.92
N ASP A 247 8.47 0.72 10.98
CA ASP A 247 7.07 1.13 10.88
C ASP A 247 6.93 2.50 10.20
N GLU A 248 7.66 3.51 10.66
CA GLU A 248 7.69 4.85 10.06
C GLU A 248 8.07 4.79 8.57
N SER A 249 9.13 4.05 8.23
CA SER A 249 9.55 3.89 6.83
C SER A 249 8.51 3.19 5.96
N THR A 250 7.73 2.27 6.53
CA THR A 250 6.64 1.59 5.83
C THR A 250 5.46 2.52 5.63
N GLN A 251 5.06 3.28 6.65
CA GLN A 251 3.99 4.28 6.56
C GLN A 251 4.33 5.38 5.55
N ASP A 252 5.57 5.86 5.52
CA ASP A 252 6.05 6.84 4.53
C ASP A 252 5.99 6.30 3.11
N LEU A 253 6.30 5.00 2.92
CA LEU A 253 6.17 4.36 1.63
C LEU A 253 4.69 4.28 1.22
N GLU A 254 3.82 3.75 2.08
CA GLU A 254 2.38 3.63 1.82
C GLU A 254 1.75 4.99 1.49
N CYS A 255 2.09 6.04 2.24
CA CYS A 255 1.63 7.40 1.98
C CYS A 255 2.04 7.89 0.59
N ARG A 256 3.31 7.70 0.20
CA ARG A 256 3.80 8.05 -1.14
C ARG A 256 3.10 7.26 -2.23
N GLN A 257 2.89 5.96 -2.03
CA GLN A 257 2.20 5.11 -3.01
C GLN A 257 0.73 5.52 -3.20
N LEU A 258 0.03 5.82 -2.10
CA LEU A 258 -1.34 6.35 -2.15
C LEU A 258 -1.41 7.67 -2.90
N GLN A 259 -0.48 8.60 -2.64
CA GLN A 259 -0.40 9.87 -3.36
C GLN A 259 -0.15 9.67 -4.86
N MET A 260 0.75 8.76 -5.25
CA MET A 260 1.02 8.44 -6.65
C MET A 260 -0.20 7.86 -7.35
N LEU A 261 -0.89 6.91 -6.70
CA LEU A 261 -2.12 6.29 -7.23
C LEU A 261 -3.23 7.32 -7.39
N GLN A 262 -3.44 8.17 -6.37
CA GLN A 262 -4.45 9.22 -6.40
C GLN A 262 -4.16 10.24 -7.51
N LYS A 263 -2.90 10.68 -7.63
CA LYS A 263 -2.47 11.59 -8.69
C LYS A 263 -2.77 11.01 -10.07
N LEU A 264 -2.37 9.76 -10.33
CA LEU A 264 -2.66 9.11 -11.61
C LEU A 264 -4.17 9.02 -11.87
N ARG A 265 -4.97 8.61 -10.86
CA ARG A 265 -6.44 8.55 -11.00
C ARG A 265 -7.04 9.91 -11.37
N VAL A 266 -6.60 10.97 -10.71
CA VAL A 266 -7.07 12.34 -11.00
C VAL A 266 -6.67 12.78 -12.40
N ASP A 267 -5.43 12.53 -12.81
CA ASP A 267 -4.94 12.89 -14.15
C ASP A 267 -5.69 12.12 -15.23
N LEU A 268 -5.95 10.81 -15.04
CA LEU A 268 -6.75 10.00 -15.95
C LEU A 268 -8.21 10.46 -16.03
N MET A 269 -8.82 10.85 -14.91
CA MET A 269 -10.17 11.42 -14.89
C MET A 269 -10.22 12.76 -15.64
N ARG A 270 -9.24 13.65 -15.43
CA ARG A 270 -9.16 14.92 -16.18
C ARG A 270 -9.05 14.67 -17.68
N MET A 271 -8.15 13.78 -18.10
CA MET A 271 -8.01 13.42 -19.51
C MET A 271 -9.29 12.83 -20.09
N GLN A 272 -9.99 11.97 -19.33
CA GLN A 272 -11.26 11.41 -19.73
C GLN A 272 -12.33 12.50 -19.93
N HIS A 273 -12.50 13.40 -18.96
CA HIS A 273 -13.44 14.52 -19.07
C HIS A 273 -13.11 15.44 -20.23
N GLN A 274 -11.82 15.70 -20.47
CA GLN A 274 -11.37 16.51 -21.61
C GLN A 274 -11.79 15.88 -22.95
N THR A 275 -11.56 14.57 -23.13
CA THR A 275 -12.02 13.86 -24.33
C THR A 275 -13.54 13.84 -24.47
N GLU A 276 -14.29 13.73 -23.36
CA GLU A 276 -15.76 13.79 -23.38
C GLU A 276 -16.26 15.18 -23.80
N LEU A 277 -15.61 16.24 -23.32
CA LEU A 277 -15.90 17.62 -23.69
C LEU A 277 -15.64 17.85 -25.18
N GLU A 278 -14.47 17.44 -25.67
CA GLU A 278 -14.10 17.55 -27.10
C GLU A 278 -15.12 16.82 -28.00
N ASN A 279 -15.50 15.60 -27.64
CA ASN A 279 -16.53 14.85 -28.37
C ASN A 279 -17.88 15.58 -28.40
N GLN A 280 -18.28 16.19 -27.27
CA GLN A 280 -19.53 16.95 -27.18
C GLN A 280 -19.49 18.22 -28.02
N GLU A 281 -18.36 18.94 -28.04
CA GLU A 281 -18.14 20.11 -28.89
C GLU A 281 -18.22 19.75 -30.38
N GLU A 282 -17.57 18.66 -30.79
CA GLU A 282 -17.62 18.15 -32.15
C GLU A 282 -19.05 17.79 -32.58
N TYR A 283 -19.80 17.10 -31.71
CA TYR A 283 -21.22 16.77 -31.93
C TYR A 283 -22.07 18.04 -32.10
N ASN A 284 -21.93 19.00 -31.18
CA ASN A 284 -22.66 20.27 -31.23
C ASN A 284 -22.36 21.04 -32.52
N ASN A 285 -21.09 21.07 -32.93
CA ASN A 285 -20.66 21.73 -34.16
C ASN A 285 -21.19 21.01 -35.41
N ARG A 286 -21.28 19.68 -35.41
CA ARG A 286 -21.90 18.90 -36.49
C ARG A 286 -23.40 19.21 -36.59
N ARG A 287 -24.13 19.19 -35.47
CA ARG A 287 -25.57 19.52 -35.42
C ARG A 287 -25.86 20.95 -35.85
N LYS A 288 -25.03 21.91 -35.45
CA LYS A 288 -25.12 23.29 -35.94
C LYS A 288 -24.96 23.35 -37.45
N ARG A 289 -23.95 22.68 -38.03
CA ARG A 289 -23.74 22.63 -39.49
C ARG A 289 -24.92 22.01 -40.23
N GLU A 290 -25.48 20.91 -39.72
CA GLU A 290 -26.69 20.28 -40.28
C GLU A 290 -27.89 21.22 -40.29
N LEU A 291 -28.14 21.92 -39.17
CA LEU A 291 -29.25 22.86 -39.05
C LEU A 291 -29.10 24.01 -40.04
N HIS A 292 -27.88 24.56 -40.18
CA HIS A 292 -27.59 25.59 -41.17
C HIS A 292 -27.80 25.10 -42.61
N ARG A 293 -27.39 23.86 -42.92
CA ARG A 293 -27.63 23.24 -44.24
C ARG A 293 -29.13 23.08 -44.52
N LYS A 294 -29.91 22.58 -43.55
CA LYS A 294 -31.37 22.43 -43.68
C LYS A 294 -32.06 23.76 -43.91
N HIS A 295 -31.76 24.77 -43.09
CA HIS A 295 -32.32 26.12 -43.23
C HIS A 295 -31.94 26.76 -44.57
N THR A 296 -30.70 26.60 -45.02
CA THR A 296 -30.27 27.09 -46.35
C THR A 296 -31.03 26.39 -47.47
N LEU A 297 -31.24 25.08 -47.36
CA LEU A 297 -31.98 24.30 -48.35
C LEU A 297 -33.46 24.70 -48.37
N GLU A 298 -34.07 24.90 -47.21
CA GLU A 298 -35.46 25.35 -47.06
C GLU A 298 -35.66 26.74 -47.68
N LYS A 299 -34.77 27.70 -47.37
CA LYS A 299 -34.76 29.03 -47.99
C LYS A 299 -34.64 28.98 -49.52
N ARG A 300 -33.85 28.05 -50.06
CA ARG A 300 -33.73 27.85 -51.52
C ARG A 300 -35.00 27.24 -52.12
N GLN A 301 -35.71 26.39 -51.39
CA GLN A 301 -36.96 25.76 -51.83
C GLN A 301 -38.18 26.68 -51.65
N GLN A 302 -38.12 27.65 -50.74
CA GLN A 302 -39.23 28.54 -50.40
C GLN A 302 -39.88 29.23 -51.63
N PRO A 303 -39.14 29.82 -52.60
CA PRO A 303 -39.77 30.40 -53.78
C PRO A 303 -40.49 29.39 -54.68
N ARG A 304 -40.01 28.13 -54.72
CA ARG A 304 -40.65 27.06 -55.50
C ARG A 304 -41.94 26.61 -54.82
N ASN A 305 -41.91 26.47 -53.50
CA ASN A 305 -43.08 26.08 -52.70
C ASN A 305 -44.18 27.15 -52.78
N LEU A 306 -43.79 28.43 -52.72
CA LEU A 306 -44.70 29.56 -52.92
C LEU A 306 -45.38 29.53 -54.29
N LYS A 307 -44.61 29.38 -55.37
CA LYS A 307 -45.18 29.30 -56.73
C LYS A 307 -46.13 28.11 -56.89
N ALA A 308 -45.81 26.97 -56.27
CA ALA A 308 -46.70 25.81 -56.30
C ALA A 308 -48.03 26.07 -55.58
N LEU A 309 -47.99 26.74 -54.42
CA LEU A 309 -49.17 27.10 -53.65
C LEU A 309 -50.01 28.19 -54.36
N GLU A 310 -49.36 29.20 -54.92
CA GLU A 310 -50.01 30.23 -55.75
C GLU A 310 -50.75 29.62 -56.94
N MET A 311 -50.10 28.67 -57.63
CA MET A 311 -50.71 27.94 -58.75
C MET A 311 -51.93 27.11 -58.30
N GLN A 312 -51.88 26.52 -57.10
CA GLN A 312 -53.00 25.77 -56.53
C GLN A 312 -54.19 26.69 -56.21
N ILE A 313 -53.96 27.84 -55.55
CA ILE A 313 -54.99 28.84 -55.26
C ILE A 313 -55.62 29.35 -56.56
N LYS A 314 -54.80 29.65 -57.57
CA LYS A 314 -55.26 30.08 -58.89
C LYS A 314 -56.13 29.03 -59.58
N LYS A 315 -55.73 27.75 -59.52
CA LYS A 315 -56.52 26.65 -60.08
C LYS A 315 -57.87 26.52 -59.38
N GLN A 316 -57.90 26.58 -58.04
CA GLN A 316 -59.14 26.52 -57.26
C GLN A 316 -60.10 27.68 -57.61
N PHE A 317 -59.58 28.90 -57.74
CA PHE A 317 -60.38 30.06 -58.18
C PHE A 317 -60.97 29.84 -59.58
N GLN A 318 -60.16 29.40 -60.54
CA GLN A 318 -60.62 29.14 -61.91
C GLN A 318 -61.70 28.07 -61.96
N ASP A 319 -61.53 26.96 -61.23
CA ASP A 319 -62.50 25.87 -61.21
C ASP A 319 -63.80 26.31 -60.52
N THR A 320 -63.72 27.10 -59.46
CA THR A 320 -64.90 27.69 -58.79
C THR A 320 -65.64 28.67 -59.71
N CYS A 321 -64.92 29.52 -60.45
CA CYS A 321 -65.52 30.42 -61.46
C CYS A 321 -66.21 29.65 -62.59
N LYS A 322 -65.64 28.53 -63.06
CA LYS A 322 -66.27 27.67 -64.06
C LYS A 322 -67.58 27.07 -63.53
N VAL A 323 -67.59 26.62 -62.28
CA VAL A 323 -68.80 26.10 -61.62
C VAL A 323 -69.87 27.20 -61.52
N GLN A 324 -69.52 28.40 -61.04
CA GLN A 324 -70.46 29.53 -60.97
C GLN A 324 -71.03 29.90 -62.35
N ASN A 325 -70.21 29.92 -63.40
CA ASN A 325 -70.69 30.21 -64.75
C ASN A 325 -71.65 29.13 -65.28
N LYS A 326 -71.40 27.85 -64.98
CA LYS A 326 -72.33 26.76 -65.32
C LYS A 326 -73.65 26.91 -64.56
N GLN A 327 -73.58 27.19 -63.26
CA GLN A 327 -74.76 27.41 -62.41
C GLN A 327 -75.59 28.62 -62.89
N TYR A 328 -74.95 29.74 -63.24
CA TYR A 328 -75.62 30.90 -63.82
C TYR A 328 -76.34 30.56 -65.13
N LYS A 329 -75.69 29.86 -66.06
CA LYS A 329 -76.32 29.46 -67.33
C LYS A 329 -77.54 28.57 -67.10
N ALA A 330 -77.43 27.58 -66.20
CA ALA A 330 -78.53 26.70 -65.84
C ALA A 330 -79.70 27.49 -65.21
N LEU A 331 -79.40 28.36 -64.24
CA LEU A 331 -80.39 29.18 -63.55
C LEU A 331 -81.07 30.17 -64.52
N ARG A 332 -80.30 30.80 -65.42
CA ARG A 332 -80.82 31.70 -66.45
C ARG A 332 -81.79 30.99 -67.39
N ASN A 333 -81.44 29.81 -67.89
CA ASN A 333 -82.31 29.05 -68.78
C ASN A 333 -83.63 28.70 -68.09
N HIS A 334 -83.56 28.16 -66.87
CA HIS A 334 -84.74 27.80 -66.09
C HIS A 334 -85.65 29.01 -65.80
N GLN A 335 -85.07 30.15 -65.41
CA GLN A 335 -85.84 31.37 -65.11
C GLN A 335 -86.55 31.95 -66.35
N LEU A 336 -85.96 31.80 -67.55
CA LEU A 336 -86.61 32.19 -68.81
C LEU A 336 -87.74 31.23 -69.22
N GLU A 337 -87.61 29.94 -68.90
CA GLU A 337 -88.65 28.93 -69.19
C GLU A 337 -89.88 29.07 -68.30
N VAL A 338 -89.70 29.43 -67.02
CA VAL A 338 -90.78 29.46 -66.02
C VAL A 338 -91.48 30.83 -65.94
N SER A 339 -90.87 31.90 -66.47
CA SER A 339 -91.39 33.27 -66.30
C SER A 339 -92.14 33.82 -67.54
N PRO A 340 -93.16 34.67 -67.37
CA PRO A 340 -93.83 35.36 -68.48
C PRO A 340 -92.88 36.28 -69.28
N ARG A 341 -93.11 36.39 -70.60
CA ARG A 341 -92.23 37.15 -71.51
C ARG A 341 -92.10 38.65 -71.16
N GLY A 342 -93.07 39.24 -70.48
CA GLY A 342 -93.03 40.64 -70.04
C GLY A 342 -91.92 40.93 -69.02
N ASP A 343 -91.55 39.93 -68.20
CA ASP A 343 -90.64 40.10 -67.07
C ASP A 343 -89.20 39.67 -67.40
N HIS A 344 -88.99 39.01 -68.54
CA HIS A 344 -87.69 38.48 -68.98
C HIS A 344 -86.57 39.54 -68.97
N LYS A 345 -86.89 40.79 -69.32
CA LYS A 345 -85.93 41.89 -69.34
C LYS A 345 -85.41 42.22 -67.93
N ILE A 346 -86.28 42.22 -66.94
CA ILE A 346 -85.95 42.53 -65.54
C ILE A 346 -85.17 41.36 -64.92
N ILE A 347 -85.62 40.13 -65.17
CA ILE A 347 -85.00 38.90 -64.67
C ILE A 347 -83.58 38.72 -65.24
N LEU A 348 -83.38 38.92 -66.54
CA LEU A 348 -82.05 38.84 -67.16
C LEU A 348 -81.09 39.88 -66.59
N LYS A 349 -81.57 41.10 -66.34
CA LYS A 349 -80.76 42.14 -65.71
C LYS A 349 -80.36 41.73 -64.29
N SER A 350 -81.33 41.29 -63.47
CA SER A 350 -81.10 40.82 -62.10
C SER A 350 -80.12 39.65 -62.02
N LEU A 351 -80.30 38.62 -62.86
CA LEU A 351 -79.40 37.46 -62.89
C LEU A 351 -77.99 37.84 -63.33
N LYS A 352 -77.84 38.78 -64.27
CA LYS A 352 -76.55 39.27 -64.72
C LYS A 352 -75.85 40.08 -63.62
N ASP A 353 -76.57 40.96 -62.95
CA ASP A 353 -76.05 41.73 -61.81
C ASP A 353 -75.61 40.78 -60.68
N GLU A 354 -76.39 39.72 -60.42
CA GLU A 354 -76.06 38.67 -59.45
C GLU A 354 -74.84 37.83 -59.85
N GLN A 355 -74.70 37.49 -61.15
CA GLN A 355 -73.52 36.81 -61.68
C GLN A 355 -72.27 37.68 -61.49
N THR A 356 -72.36 38.97 -61.80
CA THR A 356 -71.28 39.93 -61.63
C THR A 356 -70.89 40.04 -60.14
N ARG A 357 -71.86 40.13 -59.23
CA ARG A 357 -71.61 40.12 -57.77
C ARG A 357 -70.90 38.85 -57.31
N LYS A 358 -71.36 37.67 -57.73
CA LYS A 358 -70.75 36.39 -57.33
C LYS A 358 -69.34 36.22 -57.87
N LEU A 359 -69.07 36.66 -59.10
CA LEU A 359 -67.72 36.63 -59.67
C LEU A 359 -66.80 37.66 -58.98
N ALA A 360 -67.31 38.84 -58.61
CA ALA A 360 -66.57 39.81 -57.83
C ALA A 360 -66.20 39.25 -56.44
N PHE A 361 -67.15 38.61 -55.75
CA PHE A 361 -66.86 37.95 -54.48
C PHE A 361 -65.80 36.84 -54.60
N LEU A 362 -65.86 36.01 -55.64
CA LEU A 362 -64.81 35.02 -55.88
C LEU A 362 -63.44 35.66 -56.16
N ALA A 363 -63.40 36.81 -56.83
CA ALA A 363 -62.16 37.54 -57.08
C ALA A 363 -61.58 38.12 -55.78
N GLU A 364 -62.42 38.72 -54.93
CA GLU A 364 -62.04 39.17 -53.59
C GLU A 364 -61.52 38.01 -52.73
N GLN A 365 -62.18 36.85 -52.77
CA GLN A 365 -61.73 35.64 -52.06
C GLN A 365 -60.39 35.14 -52.60
N TYR A 366 -60.14 35.20 -53.91
CA TYR A 366 -58.85 34.85 -54.49
C TYR A 366 -57.75 35.80 -53.99
N GLU A 367 -58.00 37.11 -54.03
CA GLU A 367 -57.05 38.12 -53.54
C GLU A 367 -56.78 37.96 -52.03
N GLN A 368 -57.80 37.69 -51.23
CA GLN A 368 -57.66 37.39 -49.80
C GLN A 368 -56.76 36.17 -49.58
N ASN A 369 -57.02 35.05 -50.25
CA ASN A 369 -56.22 33.84 -50.12
C ASN A 369 -54.75 34.02 -50.56
N ILE A 370 -54.50 34.82 -51.61
CA ILE A 370 -53.14 35.16 -52.04
C ILE A 370 -52.44 36.05 -51.01
N ASN A 371 -53.14 37.05 -50.47
CA ASN A 371 -52.59 37.96 -49.48
C ASN A 371 -52.30 37.26 -48.14
N GLU A 372 -53.18 36.36 -47.69
CA GLU A 372 -52.97 35.53 -46.50
C GLU A 372 -51.76 34.61 -46.66
N MET A 373 -51.62 33.96 -47.82
CA MET A 373 -50.45 33.14 -48.14
C MET A 373 -49.15 33.97 -48.07
N MET A 374 -49.13 35.16 -48.66
CA MET A 374 -47.95 36.03 -48.63
C MET A 374 -47.66 36.59 -47.24
N ALA A 375 -48.69 36.94 -46.48
CA ALA A 375 -48.56 37.42 -45.10
C ALA A 375 -48.01 36.34 -44.16
N SER A 376 -48.42 35.08 -44.34
CA SER A 376 -47.92 33.94 -43.56
C SER A 376 -46.41 33.67 -43.71
N GLN A 377 -45.76 34.26 -44.72
CA GLN A 377 -44.30 34.13 -44.94
C GLN A 377 -43.50 35.39 -44.55
N ALA A 378 -44.18 36.49 -44.22
CA ALA A 378 -43.53 37.73 -43.79
C ALA A 378 -43.23 37.76 -42.28
N VAL A 379 -43.68 36.73 -41.54
CA VAL A 379 -43.43 36.46 -40.11
C VAL A 379 -42.46 35.30 -40.01
#